data_AF-A0A3D5VKV9-F1
#
_entry.id   AF-A0A3D5VKV9-F1
#
_cell.length_a   1.000
_cell.length_b   1.000
_cell.length_c   1.000
_cell.angle_alpha   90.00
_cell.angle_beta   90.00
_cell.angle_gamma   90.00
#
_symmetry.space_group_name_H-M   'P 1'
#
loop_
_entity.id
_entity.type
_entity.pdbx_description
1 polymer ?
#
loop_
_entity_poly.entity_id
_entity_poly.type
_entity_poly.pdbx_seq_one_letter_code
_entity_poly.pdbx_strand_id
1 'polypeptide(L)'
;MYELGLRHTTGKVTIQIGEKGRLPFDVAAIRTIMFKRTEAGLVQARKDLSKSLAANLDTGGDPVAATRIWFEAPLSEREETHPASEETASEKIEDDSPGFLELLAEMETGTQSMTQTMGAAASVIEDISAVYTDATARIREADARGAGASARLAIAELTATKLNEQAARLEVISGEYARTVERIEPGIQYLLGRLADEPDQLASVPDFPGQMKNLCEAARLSIDGSNAMRANAIEIGKASR
;
A
#
# COMPACT_ATOMS: atom_id res chain seq x y z
N MET A 1 -9.62 -1.80 -19.86
CA MET A 1 -9.10 -2.98 -20.60
C MET A 1 -7.61 -3.17 -20.37
N TYR A 2 -6.76 -2.14 -20.50
CA TYR A 2 -5.31 -2.26 -20.27
C TYR A 2 -4.94 -2.74 -18.85
N GLU A 3 -5.52 -2.14 -17.80
CA GLU A 3 -5.31 -2.56 -16.41
C GLU A 3 -5.79 -3.99 -16.09
N LEU A 4 -6.74 -4.50 -16.89
CA LEU A 4 -7.29 -5.84 -16.70
C LEU A 4 -6.28 -6.90 -17.13
N GLY A 5 -5.61 -6.68 -18.26
CA GLY A 5 -4.53 -7.55 -18.74
C GLY A 5 -3.37 -7.64 -17.75
N LEU A 6 -2.91 -6.49 -17.23
CA LEU A 6 -1.83 -6.42 -16.24
C LEU A 6 -2.18 -7.09 -14.90
N ARG A 7 -3.44 -6.99 -14.46
CA ARG A 7 -3.88 -7.67 -13.23
C ARG A 7 -4.03 -9.19 -13.42
N HIS A 8 -4.21 -9.66 -14.65
CA HIS A 8 -4.28 -11.08 -14.97
C HIS A 8 -2.90 -11.76 -15.06
N THR A 9 -1.84 -11.02 -15.38
CA THR A 9 -0.46 -11.54 -15.42
C THR A 9 0.20 -11.59 -14.06
N THR A 10 -0.27 -10.77 -13.09
CA THR A 10 0.30 -10.68 -11.74
C THR A 10 -0.27 -11.71 -10.75
N GLY A 11 -1.05 -12.69 -11.21
CA GLY A 11 -1.63 -13.76 -10.38
C GLY A 11 -2.65 -13.30 -9.33
N LYS A 12 -3.06 -12.03 -9.35
CA LYS A 12 -4.01 -11.46 -8.40
C LYS A 12 -5.45 -11.82 -8.79
N VAL A 13 -6.27 -12.15 -7.79
CA VAL A 13 -7.69 -12.43 -7.99
C VAL A 13 -8.39 -11.16 -8.47
N THR A 14 -8.99 -11.22 -9.65
CA THR A 14 -9.82 -10.13 -10.18
C THR A 14 -11.28 -10.57 -10.25
N ILE A 15 -12.17 -9.71 -9.75
CA ILE A 15 -13.62 -9.90 -9.85
C ILE A 15 -14.15 -8.68 -10.58
N GLN A 16 -14.73 -8.89 -11.75
CA GLN A 16 -15.35 -7.82 -12.52
C GLN A 16 -16.78 -7.60 -12.04
N ILE A 17 -17.23 -6.35 -12.03
CA ILE A 17 -18.61 -5.99 -11.69
C ILE A 17 -19.20 -5.24 -12.88
N GLY A 18 -20.27 -5.78 -13.45
CA GLY A 18 -20.85 -5.30 -14.71
C GLY A 18 -22.36 -5.12 -14.64
N GLU A 19 -22.88 -4.10 -15.34
CA GLU A 19 -24.32 -3.95 -15.52
C GLU A 19 -24.82 -4.92 -16.61
N LYS A 20 -25.88 -5.66 -16.32
CA LYS A 20 -26.45 -6.65 -17.24
C LYS A 20 -26.86 -6.00 -18.57
N GLY A 21 -26.23 -6.44 -19.67
CA GLY A 21 -26.51 -5.96 -21.03
C GLY A 21 -25.66 -4.77 -21.50
N ARG A 22 -24.69 -4.32 -20.70
CA ARG A 22 -23.78 -3.19 -21.03
C ARG A 22 -22.30 -3.56 -21.06
N LEU A 23 -21.97 -4.85 -20.99
CA LEU A 23 -20.58 -5.28 -21.02
C LEU A 23 -20.05 -5.33 -22.47
N PRO A 24 -18.81 -4.86 -22.71
CA PRO A 24 -18.07 -5.14 -23.94
C PRO A 24 -17.93 -6.65 -24.15
N PHE A 25 -17.94 -7.09 -25.40
CA PHE A 25 -17.99 -8.51 -25.77
C PHE A 25 -16.85 -9.38 -25.20
N ASP A 26 -15.68 -8.78 -24.93
CA ASP A 26 -14.49 -9.48 -24.42
C ASP A 26 -14.47 -9.71 -22.89
N VAL A 27 -15.38 -9.08 -22.13
CA VAL A 27 -15.37 -9.18 -20.65
C VAL A 27 -16.22 -10.35 -20.15
N ALA A 28 -17.09 -10.91 -21.00
CA ALA A 28 -17.97 -12.03 -20.63
C ALA A 28 -17.21 -13.34 -20.33
N ALA A 29 -15.97 -13.48 -20.82
CA ALA A 29 -15.10 -14.63 -20.56
C ALA A 29 -14.38 -14.56 -19.19
N ILE A 30 -14.51 -13.43 -18.47
CA ILE A 30 -13.85 -13.16 -17.20
C ILE A 30 -14.91 -13.23 -16.09
N ARG A 31 -14.57 -13.74 -14.90
CA ARG A 31 -15.46 -13.85 -13.74
C ARG A 31 -16.11 -12.49 -13.43
N THR A 32 -17.36 -12.31 -13.89
CA THR A 32 -18.08 -11.05 -13.80
C THR A 32 -19.38 -11.22 -13.03
N ILE A 33 -19.53 -10.44 -11.97
CA ILE A 33 -20.77 -10.33 -11.21
C ILE A 33 -21.67 -9.32 -11.93
N MET A 34 -22.76 -9.82 -12.47
CA MET A 34 -23.72 -9.04 -13.22
C MET A 34 -24.79 -8.47 -12.29
N PHE A 35 -24.96 -7.15 -12.26
CA PHE A 35 -26.02 -6.49 -11.51
C PHE A 35 -27.06 -5.85 -12.42
N LYS A 36 -28.28 -5.72 -11.90
CA LYS A 36 -29.32 -4.84 -12.45
C LYS A 36 -29.36 -3.56 -11.62
N ARG A 37 -29.52 -2.39 -12.23
CA ARG A 37 -29.73 -1.10 -11.54
C ARG A 37 -31.10 -1.02 -10.85
N THR A 38 -31.29 -1.89 -9.87
CA THR A 38 -32.45 -1.99 -8.99
C THR A 38 -31.92 -2.29 -7.59
N GLU A 39 -32.60 -1.86 -6.53
CA GLU A 39 -32.11 -2.10 -5.15
C GLU A 39 -31.88 -3.58 -4.87
N ALA A 40 -32.83 -4.45 -5.26
CA ALA A 40 -32.69 -5.90 -5.15
C ALA A 40 -31.48 -6.43 -5.95
N GLY A 41 -31.22 -5.87 -7.13
CA GLY A 41 -30.07 -6.23 -7.97
C GLY A 41 -28.72 -5.85 -7.36
N LEU A 42 -28.62 -4.72 -6.68
CA LEU A 42 -27.41 -4.29 -5.97
C LEU A 42 -27.18 -5.12 -4.70
N VAL A 43 -28.24 -5.43 -3.95
CA VAL A 43 -28.16 -6.31 -2.78
C VAL A 43 -27.69 -7.70 -3.17
N GLN A 44 -28.18 -8.22 -4.30
CA GLN A 44 -27.74 -9.52 -4.82
C GLN A 44 -26.28 -9.48 -5.27
N ALA A 45 -25.87 -8.45 -6.02
CA ALA A 45 -24.49 -8.29 -6.45
C ALA A 45 -23.50 -8.20 -5.27
N ARG A 46 -23.89 -7.53 -4.19
CA ARG A 46 -23.10 -7.49 -2.95
C ARG A 46 -22.94 -8.87 -2.32
N LYS A 47 -24.03 -9.66 -2.23
CA LYS A 47 -23.96 -11.03 -1.70
C LYS A 47 -23.07 -11.92 -2.54
N ASP A 48 -23.19 -11.81 -3.86
CA ASP A 48 -22.39 -12.59 -4.80
C ASP A 48 -20.90 -12.20 -4.72
N LEU A 49 -20.61 -10.90 -4.55
CA LEU A 49 -19.24 -10.41 -4.35
C LEU A 49 -18.62 -10.93 -3.05
N SER A 50 -19.34 -10.83 -1.94
CA SER A 50 -18.87 -11.36 -0.66
C SER A 50 -18.62 -12.87 -0.72
N LYS A 51 -19.50 -13.62 -1.39
CA LYS A 51 -19.34 -15.07 -1.57
C LYS A 51 -18.13 -15.41 -2.44
N SER A 52 -17.94 -14.69 -3.54
CA SER A 52 -16.79 -14.89 -4.43
C SER A 52 -15.47 -14.51 -3.75
N LEU A 53 -15.42 -13.44 -2.96
CA LEU A 53 -14.24 -13.09 -2.17
C LEU A 53 -13.92 -14.18 -1.15
N ALA A 54 -14.90 -14.60 -0.34
CA ALA A 54 -14.70 -15.62 0.69
C ALA A 54 -14.17 -16.94 0.10
N ALA A 55 -14.68 -17.39 -1.05
CA ALA A 55 -14.22 -18.63 -1.68
C ALA A 55 -12.77 -18.57 -2.21
N ASN A 56 -12.27 -17.39 -2.58
CA ASN A 56 -10.94 -17.25 -3.19
C ASN A 56 -9.85 -16.79 -2.19
N LEU A 57 -10.23 -16.29 -1.01
CA LEU A 57 -9.28 -15.93 0.05
C LEU A 57 -8.59 -17.16 0.67
N ASP A 58 -9.28 -18.29 0.78
CA ASP A 58 -8.75 -19.49 1.44
C ASP A 58 -7.91 -20.39 0.53
N THR A 59 -8.10 -20.33 -0.79
CA THR A 59 -7.49 -21.27 -1.75
C THR A 59 -6.46 -20.63 -2.69
N GLY A 60 -6.36 -19.30 -2.73
CA GLY A 60 -5.63 -18.58 -3.78
C GLY A 60 -6.37 -18.75 -5.10
N GLY A 61 -6.96 -17.67 -5.62
CA GLY A 61 -7.94 -17.80 -6.70
C GLY A 61 -7.38 -18.46 -7.97
N ASP A 62 -8.19 -19.35 -8.54
CA ASP A 62 -7.86 -20.10 -9.75
C ASP A 62 -7.70 -19.15 -10.97
N PRO A 63 -6.54 -19.18 -11.66
CA PRO A 63 -6.22 -18.26 -12.75
C PRO A 63 -7.21 -18.40 -13.92
N VAL A 64 -7.55 -17.26 -14.54
CA VAL A 64 -8.47 -17.23 -15.68
C VAL A 64 -7.88 -17.97 -16.90
N ALA A 65 -8.75 -18.47 -17.77
CA ALA A 65 -8.37 -19.31 -18.91
C ALA A 65 -7.30 -18.68 -19.83
N ALA A 66 -7.27 -17.34 -19.98
CA ALA A 66 -6.23 -16.65 -20.75
C ALA A 66 -4.83 -16.84 -20.15
N THR A 67 -4.73 -16.86 -18.81
CA THR A 67 -3.49 -17.14 -18.09
C THR A 67 -3.14 -18.64 -18.21
N ARG A 68 -4.11 -19.55 -18.15
CA ARG A 68 -3.85 -20.99 -18.39
C ARG A 68 -3.34 -21.28 -19.79
N ILE A 69 -3.91 -20.69 -20.84
CA ILE A 69 -3.44 -20.93 -22.22
C ILE A 69 -2.00 -20.43 -22.43
N TRP A 70 -1.59 -19.37 -21.71
CA TRP A 70 -0.22 -18.87 -21.75
C TRP A 70 0.76 -19.75 -20.95
N PHE A 71 0.34 -20.26 -19.78
CA PHE A 71 1.19 -21.09 -18.90
C PHE A 71 1.16 -22.60 -19.22
N GLU A 72 0.11 -23.10 -19.87
CA GLU A 72 -0.10 -24.53 -20.19
C GLU A 72 0.04 -24.84 -21.69
N ALA A 73 0.55 -23.91 -22.52
CA ALA A 73 0.88 -24.26 -23.90
C ALA A 73 1.90 -25.42 -23.88
N PRO A 74 1.52 -26.64 -24.33
CA PRO A 74 2.46 -27.72 -24.35
C PRO A 74 3.49 -27.39 -25.44
N LEU A 75 4.76 -27.42 -25.06
CA LEU A 75 5.89 -27.59 -25.97
C LEU A 75 5.74 -28.95 -26.67
N SER A 76 4.75 -29.07 -27.55
CA SER A 76 4.57 -30.25 -28.40
C SER A 76 5.37 -30.03 -29.68
N GLU A 77 6.57 -30.59 -29.64
CA GLU A 77 7.21 -31.32 -30.75
C GLU A 77 7.31 -30.56 -32.07
N ARG A 78 8.26 -29.63 -32.14
CA ARG A 78 8.99 -29.41 -33.39
C ARG A 78 10.08 -30.48 -33.47
N GLU A 79 9.83 -31.54 -34.23
CA GLU A 79 10.88 -32.40 -34.77
C GLU A 79 11.82 -31.50 -35.60
N GLU A 80 12.96 -31.13 -35.02
CA GLU A 80 14.11 -30.63 -35.77
C GLU A 80 15.16 -31.73 -35.85
N THR A 81 15.28 -32.30 -37.05
CA THR A 81 16.47 -33.03 -37.48
C THR A 81 17.70 -32.13 -37.35
N HIS A 82 18.56 -32.44 -36.38
CA HIS A 82 19.93 -31.92 -36.27
C HIS A 82 20.77 -32.27 -37.52
N PRO A 83 21.80 -31.45 -37.84
CA PRO A 83 23.11 -31.87 -37.39
C PRO A 83 23.89 -30.77 -36.65
N ALA A 84 24.46 -31.22 -35.53
CA ALA A 84 25.66 -30.78 -34.83
C ALA A 84 26.33 -29.46 -35.28
N SER A 85 26.29 -28.48 -34.39
CA SER A 85 27.44 -27.63 -34.13
C SER A 85 27.52 -27.41 -32.63
N GLU A 86 28.55 -28.00 -32.03
CA GLU A 86 28.99 -27.77 -30.65
C GLU A 86 29.51 -26.33 -30.55
N GLU A 87 28.65 -25.41 -30.17
CA GLU A 87 29.08 -24.17 -29.52
C GLU A 87 28.33 -24.07 -28.20
N THR A 88 29.12 -24.19 -27.13
CA THR A 88 28.80 -23.96 -25.73
C THR A 88 27.83 -22.79 -25.53
N ALA A 89 26.54 -23.10 -25.49
CA ALA A 89 25.52 -22.21 -24.96
C ALA A 89 25.72 -22.17 -23.44
N SER A 90 26.47 -21.18 -22.98
CA SER A 90 26.38 -20.74 -21.59
C SER A 90 24.92 -20.33 -21.38
N GLU A 91 24.13 -21.19 -20.74
CA GLU A 91 22.84 -20.83 -20.17
C GLU A 91 23.07 -19.64 -19.24
N LYS A 92 22.87 -18.43 -19.75
CA LYS A 92 22.68 -17.24 -18.92
C LYS A 92 21.40 -17.53 -18.17
N ILE A 93 21.53 -17.83 -16.88
CA ILE A 93 20.46 -17.68 -15.90
C ILE A 93 19.85 -16.31 -16.20
N GLU A 94 18.62 -16.28 -16.72
CA GLU A 94 17.88 -15.03 -16.88
C GLU A 94 17.79 -14.42 -15.49
N ASP A 95 18.46 -13.28 -15.32
CA ASP A 95 18.42 -12.52 -14.09
C ASP A 95 16.99 -12.01 -13.93
N ASP A 96 16.22 -12.69 -13.08
CA ASP A 96 14.81 -12.38 -12.73
C ASP A 96 14.67 -11.01 -12.00
N SER A 97 15.74 -10.21 -11.99
CA SER A 97 15.74 -8.86 -11.45
C SER A 97 14.89 -7.92 -12.31
N PRO A 98 14.07 -7.04 -11.69
CA PRO A 98 13.24 -6.09 -12.41
C PRO A 98 14.04 -5.20 -13.36
N GLY A 99 13.51 -4.99 -14.56
CA GLY A 99 14.10 -4.09 -15.55
C GLY A 99 14.06 -2.62 -15.09
N PHE A 100 14.93 -1.78 -15.66
CA PHE A 100 14.99 -0.34 -15.33
C PHE A 100 13.62 0.37 -15.41
N LEU A 101 12.87 0.14 -16.49
CA LEU A 101 11.56 0.77 -16.67
C LEU A 101 10.55 0.30 -15.63
N GLU A 102 10.67 -0.93 -15.15
CA GLU A 102 9.83 -1.50 -14.10
C GLU A 102 10.14 -0.85 -12.75
N LEU A 103 11.44 -0.70 -12.43
CA LEU A 103 11.89 0.00 -11.23
C LEU A 103 11.38 1.45 -11.19
N LEU A 104 11.45 2.18 -12.32
CA LEU A 104 10.93 3.53 -12.39
C LEU A 104 9.40 3.60 -12.28
N ALA A 105 8.68 2.69 -12.95
CA ALA A 105 7.23 2.65 -12.89
C ALA A 105 6.72 2.33 -11.47
N GLU A 106 7.39 1.40 -10.76
CA GLU A 106 7.08 1.11 -9.36
C GLU A 106 7.45 2.27 -8.44
N MET A 107 8.58 2.94 -8.67
CA MET A 107 8.99 4.13 -7.92
C MET A 107 7.97 5.28 -8.09
N GLU A 108 7.48 5.52 -9.30
CA GLU A 108 6.46 6.54 -9.58
C GLU A 108 5.14 6.23 -8.87
N THR A 109 4.65 5.00 -9.03
CA THR A 109 3.41 4.53 -8.38
C THR A 109 3.56 4.56 -6.85
N GLY A 110 4.72 4.16 -6.34
CA GLY A 110 5.07 4.22 -4.94
C GLY A 110 5.05 5.64 -4.40
N THR A 111 5.67 6.59 -5.10
CA THR A 111 5.73 8.00 -4.67
C THR A 111 4.33 8.62 -4.53
N GLN A 112 3.42 8.31 -5.45
CA GLN A 112 2.03 8.73 -5.36
C GLN A 112 1.34 8.13 -4.14
N SER A 113 1.54 6.82 -3.91
CA SER A 113 0.99 6.12 -2.75
C SER A 113 1.52 6.72 -1.44
N MET A 114 2.81 7.03 -1.38
CA MET A 114 3.47 7.63 -0.21
C MET A 114 2.83 8.96 0.17
N THR A 115 2.52 9.81 -0.82
CA THR A 115 1.86 11.11 -0.58
C THR A 115 0.47 10.91 0.04
N GLN A 116 -0.29 9.91 -0.42
CA GLN A 116 -1.60 9.57 0.16
C GLN A 116 -1.46 9.06 1.59
N THR A 117 -0.50 8.16 1.84
CA THR A 117 -0.22 7.62 3.18
C THR A 117 0.20 8.73 4.16
N MET A 118 1.04 9.68 3.73
CA MET A 118 1.42 10.83 4.54
C MET A 118 0.22 11.74 4.84
N GLY A 119 -0.68 11.96 3.87
CA GLY A 119 -1.91 12.71 4.09
C GLY A 119 -2.84 12.03 5.10
N ALA A 120 -2.97 10.71 5.03
CA ALA A 120 -3.73 9.93 6.01
C ALA A 120 -3.11 10.02 7.41
N ALA A 121 -1.77 9.93 7.51
CA ALA A 121 -1.05 10.07 8.77
C ALA A 121 -1.30 11.46 9.41
N ALA A 122 -1.20 12.54 8.61
CA ALA A 122 -1.48 13.90 9.06
C ALA A 122 -2.90 14.05 9.62
N SER A 123 -3.89 13.48 8.93
CA SER A 123 -5.28 13.48 9.40
C SER A 123 -5.45 12.77 10.76
N VAL A 124 -4.77 11.64 10.99
CA VAL A 124 -4.83 10.94 12.29
C VAL A 124 -4.15 11.76 13.40
N ILE A 125 -3.06 12.46 13.08
CA ILE A 125 -2.40 13.37 14.04
C ILE A 125 -3.31 14.55 14.42
N GLU A 126 -4.06 15.10 13.47
CA GLU A 126 -5.07 16.12 13.74
C GLU A 126 -6.19 15.58 14.64
N ASP A 127 -6.69 14.37 14.38
CA ASP A 127 -7.69 13.71 15.22
C ASP A 127 -7.18 13.50 16.66
N ILE A 128 -5.94 13.03 16.83
CA ILE A 128 -5.29 12.92 18.15
C ILE A 128 -5.26 14.28 18.86
N SER A 129 -4.88 15.33 18.15
CA SER A 129 -4.82 16.70 18.68
C SER A 129 -6.20 17.21 19.13
N ALA A 130 -7.24 16.88 18.37
CA ALA A 130 -8.63 17.18 18.71
C ALA A 130 -9.08 16.43 19.98
N VAL A 131 -8.71 15.16 20.13
CA VAL A 131 -9.01 14.36 21.33
C VAL A 131 -8.41 14.99 22.59
N TYR A 132 -7.14 15.42 22.55
CA TYR A 132 -6.51 16.11 23.68
C TYR A 132 -7.15 17.47 23.99
N THR A 133 -7.54 18.21 22.97
CA THR A 133 -8.19 19.52 23.13
C THR A 133 -9.56 19.36 23.79
N ASP A 134 -10.38 18.40 23.34
CA ASP A 134 -11.67 18.04 23.94
C ASP A 134 -11.50 17.59 25.40
N ALA A 135 -10.54 16.69 25.67
CA ALA A 135 -10.26 16.22 27.03
C ALA A 135 -9.89 17.37 27.98
N THR A 136 -9.02 18.28 27.53
CA THR A 136 -8.60 19.45 28.31
C THR A 136 -9.78 20.37 28.62
N ALA A 137 -10.66 20.61 27.65
CA ALA A 137 -11.86 21.41 27.85
C ALA A 137 -12.81 20.77 28.88
N ARG A 138 -13.04 19.45 28.78
CA ARG A 138 -13.89 18.70 29.72
C ARG A 138 -13.34 18.71 31.15
N ILE A 139 -12.02 18.61 31.32
CA ILE A 139 -11.39 18.72 32.65
C ILE A 139 -11.67 20.08 33.26
N ARG A 140 -11.47 21.17 32.50
CA ARG A 140 -11.76 22.54 32.98
C ARG A 140 -13.23 22.72 33.38
N GLU A 141 -14.14 22.16 32.59
CA GLU A 141 -15.58 22.22 32.88
C GLU A 141 -15.94 21.40 34.14
N ALA A 142 -15.37 20.20 34.29
CA ALA A 142 -15.55 19.38 35.49
C ALA A 142 -15.00 20.06 36.75
N ASP A 143 -13.85 20.71 36.64
CA ASP A 143 -13.22 21.47 37.72
C ASP A 143 -14.07 22.69 38.13
N ALA A 144 -14.59 23.43 37.14
CA ALA A 144 -15.49 24.56 37.39
C ALA A 144 -16.77 24.16 38.15
N ARG A 145 -17.22 22.90 38.00
CA ARG A 145 -18.35 22.32 38.73
C ARG A 145 -17.97 21.65 40.06
N GLY A 146 -16.70 21.64 40.44
CA GLY A 146 -16.24 20.98 41.66
C GLY A 146 -16.33 19.45 41.62
N ALA A 147 -16.31 18.84 40.44
CA ALA A 147 -16.54 17.39 40.26
C ALA A 147 -15.40 16.49 40.79
N GLY A 148 -14.27 17.09 41.20
CA GLY A 148 -13.18 16.40 41.90
C GLY A 148 -12.42 15.37 41.06
N ALA A 149 -11.68 14.50 41.75
CA ALA A 149 -10.75 13.55 41.13
C ALA A 149 -11.45 12.43 40.32
N SER A 150 -12.63 11.98 40.75
CA SER A 150 -13.37 10.90 40.07
C SER A 150 -13.81 11.30 38.66
N ALA A 151 -14.25 12.55 38.47
CA ALA A 151 -14.60 13.07 37.15
C ALA A 151 -13.38 13.17 36.22
N ARG A 152 -12.23 13.61 36.75
CA ARG A 152 -10.97 13.65 35.99
C ARG A 152 -10.53 12.26 35.53
N LEU A 153 -10.63 11.25 36.41
CA LEU A 153 -10.36 9.85 36.07
C LEU A 153 -11.28 9.34 34.95
N ALA A 154 -12.59 9.63 35.04
CA ALA A 154 -13.53 9.24 33.99
C ALA A 154 -13.21 9.91 32.63
N ILE A 155 -12.81 11.18 32.63
CA ILE A 155 -12.37 11.88 31.41
C ILE A 155 -11.07 11.28 30.87
N ALA A 156 -10.11 10.95 31.74
CA ALA A 156 -8.86 10.31 31.35
C ALA A 156 -9.09 8.95 30.69
N GLU A 157 -9.97 8.11 31.25
CA GLU A 157 -10.33 6.81 30.68
C GLU A 157 -10.98 6.93 29.29
N LEU A 158 -11.91 7.88 29.14
CA LEU A 158 -12.54 8.14 27.85
C LEU A 158 -11.52 8.65 26.82
N THR A 159 -10.58 9.50 27.26
CA THR A 159 -9.50 10.03 26.40
C THR A 159 -8.58 8.89 25.96
N ALA A 160 -8.17 8.01 26.88
CA ALA A 160 -7.36 6.85 26.57
C ALA A 160 -8.05 5.93 25.55
N THR A 161 -9.35 5.68 25.71
CA THR A 161 -10.14 4.88 24.77
C THR A 161 -10.12 5.48 23.36
N LYS A 162 -10.34 6.80 23.22
CA LYS A 162 -10.29 7.49 21.92
C LYS A 162 -8.89 7.45 21.30
N LEU A 163 -7.85 7.66 22.11
CA LEU A 163 -6.46 7.62 21.63
C LEU A 163 -6.05 6.22 21.17
N ASN A 164 -6.57 5.16 21.79
CA ASN A 164 -6.30 3.78 21.39
C ASN A 164 -6.79 3.49 19.96
N GLU A 165 -7.96 4.02 19.59
CA GLU A 165 -8.47 3.93 18.23
C GLU A 165 -7.53 4.63 17.23
N GLN A 166 -7.09 5.85 17.55
CA GLN A 166 -6.18 6.60 16.67
C GLN A 166 -4.81 5.95 16.55
N ALA A 167 -4.29 5.37 17.64
CA ALA A 167 -3.04 4.62 17.63
C ALA A 167 -3.12 3.41 16.69
N ALA A 168 -4.22 2.65 16.74
CA ALA A 168 -4.42 1.51 15.84
C ALA A 168 -4.49 1.94 14.37
N ARG A 169 -5.14 3.06 14.05
CA ARG A 169 -5.14 3.62 12.68
C ARG A 169 -3.75 4.03 12.23
N LEU A 170 -3.00 4.71 13.11
CA LEU A 170 -1.64 5.14 12.81
C LEU A 170 -0.69 3.95 12.59
N GLU A 171 -0.89 2.84 13.31
CA GLU A 171 -0.14 1.59 13.11
C GLU A 171 -0.39 0.97 11.72
N VAL A 172 -1.63 0.97 11.25
CA VAL A 172 -1.94 0.51 9.89
C VAL A 172 -1.27 1.40 8.84
N ILE A 173 -1.36 2.71 9.01
CA ILE A 173 -0.78 3.70 8.10
C ILE A 173 0.75 3.59 8.08
N SER A 174 1.40 3.39 9.23
CA SER A 174 2.86 3.23 9.29
C SER A 174 3.32 1.93 8.59
N GLY A 175 2.55 0.85 8.71
CA GLY A 175 2.81 -0.39 7.97
C GLY A 175 2.63 -0.26 6.45
N GLU A 176 1.70 0.58 5.99
CA GLU A 176 1.56 0.93 4.58
C GLU A 176 2.70 1.83 4.09
N TYR A 177 3.12 2.80 4.91
CA TYR A 177 4.25 3.65 4.62
C TYR A 177 5.54 2.83 4.44
N ALA A 178 5.83 1.91 5.38
CA ALA A 178 7.01 1.06 5.32
C ALA A 178 7.06 0.25 4.02
N ARG A 179 5.98 -0.46 3.68
CA ARG A 179 5.87 -1.22 2.42
C ARG A 179 6.03 -0.35 1.18
N THR A 180 5.55 0.89 1.25
CA THR A 180 5.69 1.84 0.14
C THR A 180 7.14 2.28 -0.02
N VAL A 181 7.84 2.58 1.07
CA VAL A 181 9.28 2.91 1.05
C VAL A 181 10.10 1.75 0.50
N GLU A 182 9.87 0.53 0.97
CA GLU A 182 10.55 -0.69 0.48
C GLU A 182 10.37 -0.88 -1.04
N ARG A 183 9.20 -0.51 -1.57
CA ARG A 183 8.90 -0.62 -3.00
C ARG A 183 9.60 0.45 -3.85
N ILE A 184 9.75 1.67 -3.31
CA ILE A 184 10.38 2.80 -4.02
C ILE A 184 11.91 2.69 -3.97
N GLU A 185 12.46 2.14 -2.88
CA GLU A 185 13.90 2.10 -2.60
C GLU A 185 14.75 1.59 -3.78
N PRO A 186 14.44 0.45 -4.43
CA PRO A 186 15.24 -0.04 -5.56
C PRO A 186 15.37 0.97 -6.72
N GLY A 187 14.29 1.70 -7.02
CA GLY A 187 14.30 2.74 -8.05
C GLY A 187 15.18 3.93 -7.67
N ILE A 188 15.13 4.36 -6.40
CA ILE A 188 16.01 5.42 -5.87
C ILE A 188 17.47 4.98 -5.92
N GLN A 189 17.78 3.77 -5.44
CA GLN A 189 19.15 3.24 -5.45
C GLN A 189 19.70 3.16 -6.87
N TYR A 190 18.88 2.69 -7.83
CA TYR A 190 19.25 2.66 -9.24
C TYR A 190 19.59 4.06 -9.76
N LEU A 191 18.72 5.05 -9.53
CA LEU A 191 18.93 6.42 -10.01
C LEU A 191 20.20 7.05 -9.41
N LEU A 192 20.43 6.86 -8.12
CA LEU A 192 21.63 7.37 -7.46
C LEU A 192 22.90 6.65 -7.94
N GLY A 193 22.84 5.33 -8.14
CA GLY A 193 23.95 4.55 -8.69
C GLY A 193 24.31 5.01 -10.09
N ARG A 194 23.31 5.17 -10.97
CA ARG A 194 23.51 5.67 -12.33
C ARG A 194 24.10 7.08 -12.35
N LEU A 195 23.66 7.95 -11.45
CA LEU A 195 24.20 9.31 -11.34
C LEU A 195 25.67 9.31 -10.87
N ALA A 196 26.07 8.32 -10.07
CA ALA A 196 27.46 8.14 -9.67
C ALA A 196 28.33 7.63 -10.83
N ASP A 197 27.81 6.73 -11.66
CA ASP A 197 28.51 6.17 -12.82
C ASP A 197 28.58 7.16 -14.00
N GLU A 198 27.54 7.98 -14.17
CA GLU A 198 27.40 8.96 -15.25
C GLU A 198 27.25 10.39 -14.68
N PRO A 199 28.32 10.97 -14.10
CA PRO A 199 28.23 12.26 -13.41
C PRO A 199 27.88 13.43 -14.33
N ASP A 200 28.08 13.31 -15.64
CA ASP A 200 27.65 14.32 -16.61
C ASP A 200 26.13 14.54 -16.60
N GLN A 201 25.35 13.52 -16.18
CA GLN A 201 23.90 13.65 -16.01
C GLN A 201 23.51 14.59 -14.86
N LEU A 202 24.38 14.84 -13.87
CA LEU A 202 24.14 15.83 -12.81
C LEU A 202 23.85 17.22 -13.37
N ALA A 203 24.44 17.58 -14.52
CA ALA A 203 24.18 18.88 -15.14
C ALA A 203 22.70 19.07 -15.51
N SER A 204 21.97 17.98 -15.77
CA SER A 204 20.54 18.00 -16.09
C SER A 204 19.64 18.05 -14.85
N VAL A 205 20.11 17.55 -13.71
CA VAL A 205 19.36 17.45 -12.44
C VAL A 205 20.24 17.78 -11.22
N PRO A 206 20.81 19.00 -11.13
CA PRO A 206 21.86 19.32 -10.16
C PRO A 206 21.39 19.23 -8.70
N ASP A 207 20.09 19.46 -8.47
CA ASP A 207 19.53 19.51 -7.11
C ASP A 207 19.09 18.14 -6.58
N PHE A 208 18.96 17.12 -7.45
CA PHE A 208 18.34 15.84 -7.07
C PHE A 208 19.03 15.15 -5.88
N PRO A 209 20.37 14.98 -5.85
CA PRO A 209 21.04 14.37 -4.70
C PRO A 209 20.86 15.16 -3.40
N GLY A 210 20.87 16.50 -3.51
CA GLY A 210 20.64 17.38 -2.38
C GLY A 210 19.23 17.22 -1.83
N GLN A 211 18.21 17.13 -2.69
CA GLN A 211 16.83 16.87 -2.30
C GLN A 211 16.67 15.51 -1.61
N MET A 212 17.30 14.46 -2.12
CA MET A 212 17.27 13.13 -1.49
C MET A 212 17.94 13.14 -0.11
N LYS A 213 19.09 13.81 0.02
CA LYS A 213 19.77 13.97 1.32
C LYS A 213 18.88 14.72 2.32
N ASN A 214 18.29 15.84 1.91
CA ASN A 214 17.42 16.64 2.75
C ASN A 214 16.18 15.84 3.19
N LEU A 215 15.62 15.01 2.30
CA LEU A 215 14.49 14.13 2.62
C LEU A 215 14.88 13.12 3.71
N CYS A 216 16.03 12.47 3.58
CA CYS A 216 16.54 11.53 4.59
C CYS A 216 16.82 12.22 5.94
N GLU A 217 17.40 13.42 5.93
CA GLU A 217 17.65 14.21 7.14
C GLU A 217 16.34 14.62 7.83
N ALA A 218 15.36 15.09 7.06
CA ALA A 218 14.04 15.43 7.58
C ALA A 218 13.32 14.21 8.19
N ALA A 219 13.39 13.06 7.53
CA ALA A 219 12.84 11.81 8.04
C ALA A 219 13.51 11.40 9.37
N ARG A 220 14.84 11.52 9.46
CA ARG A 220 15.58 11.22 10.69
C ARG A 220 15.17 12.13 11.85
N LEU A 221 15.12 13.44 11.62
CA LEU A 221 14.69 14.41 12.61
C LEU A 221 13.26 14.14 13.10
N SER A 222 12.37 13.75 12.19
CA SER A 222 10.99 13.40 12.53
C SER A 222 10.92 12.17 13.43
N ILE A 223 11.66 11.10 13.10
CA ILE A 223 11.75 9.88 13.91
C ILE A 223 12.28 10.18 15.32
N ASP A 224 13.35 10.98 15.42
CA ASP A 224 13.93 11.38 16.71
C ASP A 224 12.90 12.15 17.56
N GLY A 225 12.16 13.07 16.95
CA GLY A 225 11.08 13.82 17.59
C GLY A 225 9.95 12.91 18.10
N SER A 226 9.50 11.96 17.29
CA SER A 226 8.47 10.99 17.68
C SER A 226 8.92 10.09 18.82
N ASN A 227 10.19 9.64 18.82
CA ASN A 227 10.76 8.85 19.90
C ASN A 227 10.85 9.64 21.22
N ALA A 228 11.25 10.91 21.15
CA ALA A 228 11.27 11.79 22.33
C ALA A 228 9.85 12.01 22.90
N MET A 229 8.86 12.26 22.04
CA MET A 229 7.45 12.38 22.46
C MET A 229 6.95 11.11 23.14
N ARG A 230 7.24 9.95 22.58
CA ARG A 230 6.91 8.65 23.19
C ARG A 230 7.53 8.50 24.57
N ALA A 231 8.81 8.84 24.73
CA ALA A 231 9.50 8.75 26.02
C ALA A 231 8.83 9.66 27.08
N ASN A 232 8.50 10.90 26.70
CA ASN A 232 7.80 11.83 27.58
C ASN A 232 6.42 11.32 28.00
N ALA A 233 5.65 10.75 27.07
CA ALA A 233 4.33 10.19 27.36
C ALA A 233 4.40 9.03 28.38
N ILE A 234 5.43 8.18 28.26
CA ILE A 234 5.68 7.08 29.21
C ILE A 234 5.99 7.64 30.61
N GLU A 235 6.85 8.65 30.72
CA GLU A 235 7.21 9.27 31.99
C GLU A 235 6.00 9.95 32.67
N ILE A 236 5.16 10.66 31.91
CA ILE A 236 3.91 11.24 32.42
C ILE A 236 3.00 10.13 32.97
N GLY A 237 2.84 9.02 32.24
CA GLY A 237 2.03 7.89 32.68
C GLY A 237 2.58 7.12 33.89
N LYS A 238 3.88 7.25 34.19
CA LYS A 238 4.47 6.75 35.45
C LYS A 238 4.18 7.70 36.61
N ALA A 239 4.32 9.01 36.39
CA ALA A 239 4.09 10.02 37.42
C ALA A 239 2.61 10.13 37.85
N SER A 240 1.68 9.66 37.02
CA SER A 240 0.24 9.68 37.31
C SER A 240 -0.27 8.45 38.09
N ARG A 241 0.58 7.46 38.37
CA ARG A 241 0.25 6.27 39.17
C ARG A 241 0.78 6.42 40.60
#